data_AF-A0A8J7NBH8-F1
#
_entry.id   AF-A0A8J7NBH8-F1
#
_cell.length_a   1.000
_cell.length_b   1.000
_cell.length_c   1.000
_cell.angle_alpha   90.00
_cell.angle_beta   90.00
_cell.angle_gamma   90.00
#
_symmetry.space_group_name_H-M   'P 1'
#
loop_
_entity.id
_entity.type
_entity.pdbx_description
1 polymer ?
#
loop_
_entity_poly.entity_id
_entity_poly.type
_entity_poly.pdbx_seq_one_letter_code
_entity_poly.pdbx_strand_id
1 'polypeptide(L)' 'MDATALIAALALMTIVATCVFALWSKAATERKRADPHAPKSTLAADAPSRGKPDL' A
#
# COMPACT_ATOMS: atom_id res chain seq x y z
N MET A 1 13.00 19.70 27.49
CA MET A 1 11.80 19.31 26.73
C MET A 1 10.88 18.59 27.70
N ASP A 2 9.62 19.01 27.80
CA ASP A 2 8.59 18.31 28.58
C ASP A 2 8.16 17.02 27.84
N ALA A 3 7.77 15.98 28.57
CA ALA A 3 7.21 14.74 28.04
C ALA A 3 6.08 15.02 27.04
N THR A 4 5.23 16.01 27.30
CA THR A 4 4.16 16.40 26.37
C THR A 4 4.69 16.83 25.01
N ALA A 5 5.77 17.63 24.99
CA ALA A 5 6.38 18.11 23.76
C ALA A 5 7.07 16.97 22.98
N LEU A 6 7.71 16.03 23.68
CA LEU A 6 8.30 14.84 23.07
C LEU A 6 7.23 13.93 22.43
N ILE A 7 6.14 13.67 23.16
CA ILE A 7 5.03 12.85 22.68
C ILE A 7 4.38 13.48 21.44
N ALA A 8 4.12 14.79 21.47
CA ALA A 8 3.57 15.51 20.33
C ALA A 8 4.47 15.43 19.10
N ALA A 9 5.79 15.62 19.27
CA ALA A 9 6.75 15.50 18.18
C ALA A 9 6.77 14.08 17.57
N LEU A 10 6.77 13.04 18.41
CA LEU A 10 6.72 11.65 17.94
C LEU A 10 5.42 11.31 17.21
N ALA A 11 4.28 11.83 17.69
CA ALA A 11 3.00 11.65 17.03
C ALA A 11 3.01 12.28 15.62
N LEU A 12 3.49 13.51 15.49
CA LEU A 12 3.61 14.20 14.20
C LEU A 12 4.56 13.46 13.25
N MET A 13 5.71 13.01 13.73
CA MET A 13 6.66 12.21 12.95
C MET A 13 6.03 10.90 12.46
N THR A 14 5.23 10.24 13.30
CA THR A 14 4.53 9.00 12.94
C THR A 14 3.50 9.25 11.85
N ILE A 15 2.74 10.35 11.94
CA ILE A 15 1.77 10.74 10.91
C ILE A 15 2.50 11.00 9.57
N VAL A 16 3.60 11.75 9.59
CA VAL A 16 4.39 12.00 8.37
C VAL A 16 4.92 10.69 7.78
N ALA A 17 5.48 9.80 8.61
CA ALA A 17 5.99 8.51 8.17
C ALA A 17 4.90 7.65 7.52
N THR A 18 3.70 7.61 8.11
CA THR A 18 2.56 6.86 7.55
C THR A 18 2.06 7.46 6.24
N CYS A 19 2.03 8.79 6.10
CA CYS A 19 1.71 9.45 4.84
C CYS A 19 2.71 9.08 3.72
N VAL A 20 4.01 9.13 4.00
CA VAL A 20 5.06 8.75 3.04
C VAL A 20 4.92 7.29 2.64
N PHE A 21 4.70 6.39 3.61
CA PHE A 21 4.47 4.98 3.35
C PHE A 21 3.25 4.73 2.47
N ALA A 22 2.15 5.46 2.71
CA ALA A 22 0.93 5.36 1.90
C ALA A 22 1.16 5.80 0.45
N LEU A 23 1.89 6.91 0.24
CA LEU A 23 2.24 7.39 -1.09
C LEU A 23 3.14 6.41 -1.84
N TRP A 24 4.14 5.84 -1.17
CA TRP A 24 5.03 4.84 -1.77
C TRP A 24 4.28 3.56 -2.14
N SER A 25 3.40 3.10 -1.26
CA SER A 25 2.54 1.93 -1.51
C SER A 25 1.62 2.16 -2.70
N LYS A 26 1.00 3.34 -2.79
CA LYS A 26 0.17 3.73 -3.94
C LYS A 26 0.97 3.69 -5.25
N ALA A 27 2.17 4.29 -5.26
CA ALA A 27 3.03 4.27 -6.43
C ALA A 27 3.44 2.84 -6.84
N ALA A 28 3.72 1.97 -5.88
CA ALA A 28 4.00 0.56 -6.14
C ALA A 28 2.79 -0.18 -6.73
N THR A 29 1.59 0.07 -6.20
CA THR A 29 0.34 -0.50 -6.74
C THR A 29 0.06 -0.01 -8.16
N GLU A 30 0.26 1.29 -8.44
CA GLU A 30 0.07 1.85 -9.79
C GLU A 30 1.05 1.25 -10.79
N ARG A 31 2.33 1.07 -10.41
CA ARG A 31 3.33 0.38 -11.25
C ARG A 31 2.89 -1.05 -11.59
N LYS A 32 2.38 -1.79 -10.61
CA LYS A 32 1.85 -3.15 -10.82
C LYS A 32 0.58 -3.17 -11.69
N ARG A 33 -0.26 -2.14 -11.59
CA ARG A 33 -1.45 -2.00 -12.45
C ARG A 33 -1.08 -1.65 -13.89
N ALA A 34 -0.03 -0.87 -14.09
CA ALA A 34 0.46 -0.46 -15.41
C ALA A 34 1.27 -1.55 -16.11
N ASP A 35 1.77 -2.56 -15.39
CA ASP A 35 2.49 -3.70 -15.95
C ASP A 35 1.54 -4.62 -16.75
N PRO A 36 1.73 -4.75 -18.08
CA PRO A 36 0.89 -5.61 -18.92
C PRO A 36 1.03 -7.10 -18.61
N HIS A 37 2.12 -7.52 -17.97
CA HIS A 37 2.43 -8.92 -17.65
C HIS A 37 2.11 -9.29 -16.19
N ALA A 38 1.65 -8.34 -15.37
CA ALA A 38 1.28 -8.64 -14.00
C ALA A 38 0.09 -9.64 -13.96
N PRO A 39 0.17 -10.71 -13.15
CA PRO A 39 -0.92 -11.66 -12.99
C PRO A 39 -2.14 -10.92 -12.42
N LYS A 40 -3.15 -10.73 -13.27
CA LYS A 40 -4.37 -10.01 -12.91
C LYS A 40 -5.13 -10.86 -11.89
N SER A 41 -5.36 -10.31 -10.70
CA SER A 41 -6.17 -10.97 -9.67
C SER A 41 -7.57 -11.28 -10.21
N THR A 42 -7.99 -12.53 -10.09
CA THR A 42 -9.34 -13.00 -10.47
C THR A 42 -10.43 -12.49 -9.52
N LEU A 43 -10.08 -11.76 -8.46
CA LEU A 43 -11.00 -11.21 -7.47
C LEU A 43 -11.61 -9.86 -7.90
N ALA A 44 -10.92 -9.11 -8.77
CA ALA A 44 -11.33 -7.77 -9.19
C ALA A 44 -12.14 -7.74 -10.50
N ALA A 45 -12.28 -8.89 -11.15
CA ALA A 45 -13.16 -9.07 -12.29
C ALA A 45 -14.17 -10.16 -11.92
N ASP A 46 -15.45 -9.89 -12.10
CA ASP A 46 -16.50 -10.93 -12.18
C ASP A 46 -16.30 -11.81 -13.44
N ALA A 47 -15.07 -12.28 -13.66
CA ALA A 47 -14.67 -13.14 -14.74
C ALA A 47 -14.58 -14.58 -14.20
N PRO A 48 -15.11 -15.58 -14.91
CA PRO A 48 -15.08 -16.96 -14.44
C PRO A 48 -13.63 -17.41 -14.23
N SER A 49 -13.29 -17.64 -12.96
CA SER A 49 -11.97 -18.04 -12.50
C SER A 49 -11.55 -19.37 -13.12
N ARG A 50 -10.78 -19.31 -14.21
CA ARG A 50 -10.06 -20.46 -14.81
C ARG A 50 -8.55 -20.44 -14.53
N GLY A 51 -8.08 -19.55 -13.66
CA GLY A 51 -6.70 -19.59 -13.18
C GLY A 51 -6.55 -20.67 -12.11
N LYS A 52 -5.66 -21.65 -12.32
CA LYS A 52 -5.32 -22.62 -11.28
C LYS A 52 -4.64 -21.88 -10.12
N PRO A 53 -5.06 -22.11 -8.86
CA PRO A 53 -4.35 -21.59 -7.72
C PRO A 53 -3.03 -22.34 -7.58
N ASP A 54 -1.91 -21.63 -7.71
CA ASP A 54 -0.59 -22.14 -7.36
C ASP A 54 -0.50 -22.17 -5.83
N LEU A 55 -0.58 -23.38 -5.28
CA LEU A 55 -0.34 -23.74 -3.87
C LEU A 55 1.13 -24.14 -3.68
#